data_AF-X6K6I9-F1
#
_entry.id   AF-X6K6I9-F1
#
_cell.length_a   1.000
_cell.length_b   1.000
_cell.length_c   1.000
_cell.angle_alpha   90.00
_cell.angle_beta   90.00
_cell.angle_gamma   90.00
#
_symmetry.space_group_name_H-M   'P 1'
#
loop_
_entity.id
_entity.type
_entity.pdbx_description
1 polymer ?
#
loop_
_entity_poly.entity_id
_entity_poly.type
_entity_poly.pdbx_seq_one_letter_code
_entity_poly.pdbx_strand_id
1 'polypeptide(L)'
;MTVQWQVSSTQAIMMTRKGGQDCFSRHPEHQRAPLIYVEFLATAPWNRPKLVADPTYKGAGRVLIGTAVSLSLEEEFGGRIGLHSLRGAEVFYRDAIGMTDFGTDSEGVHKGLRYFELSSRDAATFLSVQH
;
A
#
# COMPACT_ATOMS: atom_id res chain seq x y z
N MET A 1 30.85 4.91 -25.06
CA MET A 1 29.86 5.97 -24.75
C MET A 1 28.86 5.37 -23.79
N THR A 2 29.03 5.64 -22.49
CA THR A 2 28.14 5.10 -21.45
C THR A 2 27.01 6.09 -21.28
N VAL A 3 25.79 5.72 -21.67
CA VAL A 3 24.60 6.53 -21.42
C VAL A 3 24.39 6.55 -19.91
N GLN A 4 24.73 7.68 -19.27
CA GLN A 4 24.35 7.92 -17.88
C GLN A 4 22.87 8.31 -17.87
N TRP A 5 22.01 7.35 -17.55
CA TRP A 5 20.61 7.62 -17.26
C TRP A 5 20.54 8.39 -15.94
N GLN A 6 20.57 9.71 -16.00
CA GLN A 6 20.34 10.55 -14.85
C GLN A 6 18.83 10.73 -14.69
N VAL A 7 18.14 9.71 -14.17
CA VAL A 7 16.71 9.81 -13.86
C VAL A 7 16.57 10.51 -12.51
N SER A 8 16.56 11.84 -12.54
CA SER A 8 16.48 12.72 -11.36
C SER A 8 15.06 12.94 -10.85
N SER A 9 14.18 11.94 -10.92
CA SER A 9 12.78 12.11 -10.49
C SER A 9 12.26 10.97 -9.61
N THR A 10 11.41 11.36 -8.65
CA THR A 10 10.62 10.42 -7.87
C THR A 10 9.53 9.82 -8.77
N GLN A 11 9.68 8.54 -9.13
CA GLN A 11 8.70 7.79 -9.90
C GLN A 11 8.10 6.64 -9.09
N ALA A 12 6.78 6.59 -9.08
CA ALA A 12 5.98 5.50 -8.54
C ALA A 12 4.60 5.48 -9.21
N ILE A 13 3.96 4.32 -9.21
CA ILE A 13 2.61 4.12 -9.75
C ILE A 13 1.82 3.26 -8.79
N MET A 14 0.52 3.57 -8.67
CA MET A 14 -0.43 2.77 -7.92
C MET A 14 -1.70 2.60 -8.73
N MET A 15 -2.27 1.41 -8.70
CA MET A 15 -3.59 1.11 -9.21
C MET A 15 -4.49 0.70 -8.05
N THR A 16 -5.64 1.34 -7.95
CA THR A 16 -6.66 1.06 -6.93
C THR A 16 -7.95 0.57 -7.59
N ARG A 17 -8.73 -0.19 -6.83
CA ARG A 17 -10.07 -0.65 -7.21
C ARG A 17 -11.10 -0.15 -6.22
N LYS A 18 -12.28 0.17 -6.77
CA LYS A 18 -13.51 0.45 -6.02
C LYS A 18 -14.57 -0.55 -6.48
N GLY A 19 -15.01 -1.42 -5.57
CA GLY A 19 -15.96 -2.50 -5.85
C GLY A 19 -15.30 -3.83 -6.23
N GLY A 20 -16.10 -4.90 -6.21
CA GLY A 20 -15.62 -6.29 -6.31
C GLY A 20 -15.40 -6.95 -4.95
N GLN A 21 -15.07 -8.23 -4.96
CA GLN A 21 -14.99 -9.05 -3.74
C GLN A 21 -13.87 -8.61 -2.78
N ASP A 22 -12.78 -8.07 -3.31
CA ASP A 22 -11.63 -7.60 -2.52
C ASP A 22 -11.86 -6.24 -1.84
N CYS A 23 -12.95 -5.52 -2.18
CA CYS A 23 -13.20 -4.17 -1.66
C CYS A 23 -14.02 -4.15 -0.36
N PHE A 24 -13.97 -5.24 0.41
CA PHE A 24 -14.70 -5.40 1.66
C PHE A 24 -13.77 -5.86 2.78
N SER A 25 -13.84 -5.17 3.91
CA SER A 25 -12.94 -5.43 5.04
C SER A 25 -13.16 -6.81 5.68
N ARG A 26 -12.05 -7.45 6.03
CA ARG A 26 -11.95 -8.67 6.84
C ARG A 26 -11.78 -8.37 8.33
N HIS A 27 -11.60 -7.10 8.73
CA HIS A 27 -11.43 -6.71 10.12
C HIS A 27 -12.71 -6.99 10.94
N PRO A 28 -12.62 -7.61 12.12
CA PRO A 28 -13.79 -7.92 12.95
C PRO A 28 -14.61 -6.70 13.38
N GLU A 29 -13.94 -5.58 13.66
CA GLU A 29 -14.61 -4.34 14.10
C GLU A 29 -15.52 -3.72 13.04
N HIS A 30 -15.27 -4.00 11.75
CA HIS A 30 -16.03 -3.42 10.63
C HIS A 30 -16.14 -4.44 9.50
N GLN A 31 -16.65 -5.62 9.82
CA GLN A 31 -16.74 -6.74 8.90
C GLN A 31 -17.59 -6.38 7.66
N ARG A 32 -17.00 -6.60 6.49
CA ARG A 32 -17.54 -6.21 5.18
C ARG A 32 -17.89 -4.73 5.01
N ALA A 33 -17.32 -3.84 5.82
CA ALA A 33 -17.35 -2.42 5.49
C ALA A 33 -16.57 -2.19 4.18
N PRO A 34 -17.00 -1.23 3.33
CA PRO A 34 -16.28 -0.93 2.11
C PRO A 34 -14.88 -0.38 2.41
N LEU A 35 -13.94 -0.68 1.51
CA LEU A 35 -12.57 -0.17 1.50
C LEU A 35 -12.09 0.05 0.06
N ILE A 36 -11.00 0.80 -0.09
CA ILE A 36 -10.26 0.91 -1.36
C ILE A 36 -9.24 -0.22 -1.43
N TYR A 37 -9.32 -1.06 -2.46
CA TYR A 37 -8.33 -2.12 -2.64
C TYR A 37 -7.15 -1.62 -3.48
N VAL A 38 -5.92 -1.73 -2.96
CA VAL A 38 -4.70 -1.39 -3.69
C VAL A 38 -4.21 -2.64 -4.43
N GLU A 39 -4.42 -2.66 -5.75
CA GLU A 39 -4.10 -3.84 -6.57
C GLU A 39 -2.62 -3.89 -6.96
N PHE A 40 -2.07 -2.74 -7.36
CA PHE A 40 -0.64 -2.64 -7.67
C PHE A 40 -0.06 -1.38 -7.03
N LEU A 41 1.13 -1.54 -6.44
CA LEU A 41 1.96 -0.43 -5.98
C LEU A 41 3.40 -0.73 -6.36
N ALA A 42 4.01 0.16 -7.14
CA ALA A 42 5.40 0.04 -7.55
C ALA A 42 6.12 1.38 -7.41
N THR A 43 7.34 1.32 -6.88
CA THR A 43 8.29 2.45 -6.87
C THR A 43 9.45 2.11 -7.78
N ALA A 44 9.93 3.06 -8.57
CA ALA A 44 11.05 2.82 -9.47
C ALA A 44 12.32 2.34 -8.73
N PRO A 45 13.19 1.52 -9.35
CA PRO A 45 14.33 0.90 -8.68
C PRO A 45 15.29 1.89 -8.01
N TRP A 46 15.53 3.06 -8.63
CA TRP A 46 16.43 4.09 -8.10
C TRP A 46 15.90 4.82 -6.85
N ASN A 47 14.64 4.59 -6.47
CA ASN A 47 14.07 5.06 -5.20
C ASN A 47 14.19 4.04 -4.06
N ARG A 48 14.83 2.88 -4.30
CA ARG A 48 14.87 1.76 -3.37
C ARG A 48 16.31 1.54 -2.86
N PRO A 49 16.61 1.83 -1.57
CA PRO A 49 17.94 1.65 -0.99
C PRO A 49 18.51 0.23 -1.09
N LYS A 50 17.65 -0.78 -1.27
CA LYS A 50 18.08 -2.17 -1.47
C LYS A 50 18.61 -2.46 -2.88
N LEU A 51 18.35 -1.58 -3.86
CA LEU A 51 18.69 -1.79 -5.27
C LEU A 51 19.75 -0.81 -5.78
N VAL A 52 19.96 0.32 -5.09
CA VAL A 52 20.97 1.32 -5.44
C VAL A 52 21.71 1.77 -4.19
N ALA A 53 23.01 2.08 -4.35
CA ALA A 53 23.87 2.46 -3.23
C ALA A 53 23.52 3.84 -2.64
N ASP A 54 23.07 4.78 -3.48
CA ASP A 54 22.71 6.14 -3.08
C ASP A 54 21.38 6.58 -3.73
N PRO A 55 20.23 6.18 -3.15
CA PRO A 55 18.92 6.58 -3.65
C PRO A 55 18.68 8.06 -3.35
N THR A 56 18.46 8.86 -4.40
CA THR A 56 18.20 10.29 -4.26
C THR A 56 16.83 10.60 -3.62
N TYR A 57 15.84 9.73 -3.81
CA TYR A 57 14.47 9.94 -3.33
C TYR A 57 13.93 8.74 -2.54
N LYS A 58 13.09 9.04 -1.54
CA LYS A 58 12.38 8.05 -0.71
C LYS A 58 10.94 8.50 -0.45
N GLY A 59 10.09 7.59 0.00
CA GLY A 59 8.74 7.91 0.48
C GLY A 59 7.63 7.88 -0.57
N ALA A 60 7.94 7.73 -1.86
CA ALA A 60 6.94 7.66 -2.94
C ALA A 60 5.82 6.63 -2.68
N GLY A 61 6.18 5.44 -2.18
CA GLY A 61 5.19 4.42 -1.81
C GLY A 61 4.28 4.85 -0.66
N ARG A 62 4.82 5.55 0.35
CA ARG A 62 4.03 6.07 1.48
C ARG A 62 3.07 7.17 1.01
N VAL A 63 3.52 8.05 0.12
CA VAL A 63 2.67 9.09 -0.49
C VAL A 63 1.50 8.46 -1.23
N LEU A 64 1.75 7.45 -2.07
CA LEU A 64 0.68 6.76 -2.80
C LEU A 64 -0.28 6.02 -1.86
N ILE A 65 0.21 5.38 -0.80
CA ILE A 65 -0.68 4.81 0.24
C ILE A 65 -1.54 5.91 0.87
N GLY A 66 -0.97 7.07 1.19
CA GLY A 66 -1.74 8.24 1.64
C GLY A 66 -2.80 8.68 0.66
N THR A 67 -2.50 8.68 -0.64
CA THR A 67 -3.49 8.96 -1.69
C THR A 67 -4.63 7.93 -1.68
N ALA A 68 -4.36 6.64 -1.48
CA ALA A 68 -5.41 5.62 -1.36
C ALA A 68 -6.27 5.82 -0.10
N VAL A 69 -5.66 6.21 1.02
CA VAL A 69 -6.39 6.56 2.25
C VAL A 69 -7.27 7.79 2.04
N SER A 70 -6.75 8.85 1.41
CA SER A 70 -7.53 10.04 1.08
C SER A 70 -8.70 9.71 0.15
N LEU A 71 -8.48 8.91 -0.90
CA LEU A 71 -9.55 8.43 -1.78
C LEU A 71 -10.61 7.66 -0.98
N SER A 72 -10.19 6.81 -0.04
CA SER A 72 -11.13 6.08 0.83
C SER A 72 -11.95 7.01 1.73
N LEU A 73 -11.37 8.12 2.21
CA LEU A 73 -12.11 9.15 2.95
C LEU A 73 -13.11 9.90 2.07
N GLU A 74 -12.70 10.27 0.85
CA GLU A 74 -13.56 10.94 -0.14
C GLU A 74 -14.78 10.09 -0.54
N GLU A 75 -14.63 8.77 -0.58
CA GLU A 75 -15.72 7.81 -0.82
C GLU A 75 -16.50 7.44 0.44
N GLU A 76 -16.24 8.12 1.57
CA GLU A 76 -16.88 7.86 2.87
C GLU A 76 -16.61 6.45 3.46
N PHE A 77 -15.56 5.79 2.99
CA PHE A 77 -15.11 4.47 3.48
C PHE A 77 -14.18 4.58 4.70
N GLY A 78 -14.15 5.74 5.36
CA GLY A 78 -13.44 5.94 6.63
C GLY A 78 -11.92 5.76 6.54
N GLY A 79 -11.32 5.93 5.36
CA GLY A 79 -9.87 5.81 5.17
C GLY A 79 -9.37 4.36 5.06
N ARG A 80 -10.27 3.36 5.07
CA ARG A 80 -9.90 1.95 4.98
C ARG A 80 -9.30 1.60 3.63
N ILE A 81 -8.18 0.89 3.66
CA ILE A 81 -7.57 0.29 2.46
C ILE A 81 -7.16 -1.16 2.72
N GLY A 82 -7.12 -1.98 1.68
CA GLY A 82 -6.71 -3.38 1.75
C GLY A 82 -5.81 -3.75 0.57
N LEU A 83 -4.89 -4.70 0.77
CA LEU A 83 -4.03 -5.22 -0.30
C LEU A 83 -3.46 -6.60 0.01
N HIS A 84 -3.08 -7.32 -1.04
CA HIS A 84 -2.25 -8.51 -0.94
C HIS A 84 -0.78 -8.16 -1.22
N SER A 85 0.09 -8.49 -0.27
CA SER A 85 1.52 -8.19 -0.34
C SER A 85 2.27 -9.27 -1.12
N LEU A 86 3.18 -8.83 -1.99
CA LEU A 86 4.21 -9.71 -2.56
C LEU A 86 5.28 -10.03 -1.51
N ARG A 87 5.90 -11.20 -1.65
CA ARG A 87 7.00 -11.64 -0.79
C ARG A 87 8.14 -10.62 -0.77
N GLY A 88 8.59 -10.25 0.42
CA GLY A 88 9.64 -9.28 0.67
C GLY A 88 9.16 -7.84 0.91
N ALA A 89 7.88 -7.56 0.73
CA ALA A 89 7.26 -6.25 0.99
C ALA A 89 6.46 -6.19 2.31
N GLU A 90 6.33 -7.30 3.04
CA GLU A 90 5.47 -7.42 4.23
C GLU A 90 5.91 -6.46 5.35
N VAL A 91 7.21 -6.33 5.57
CA VAL A 91 7.80 -5.40 6.56
C VAL A 91 7.40 -3.96 6.26
N PHE A 92 7.31 -3.58 4.97
CA PHE A 92 6.90 -2.24 4.61
C PHE A 92 5.45 -1.97 5.03
N TYR A 93 4.52 -2.88 4.73
CA TYR A 93 3.11 -2.68 5.07
C TYR A 93 2.84 -2.81 6.57
N ARG A 94 3.41 -3.80 7.24
CA ARG A 94 3.21 -4.00 8.68
C ARG A 94 3.90 -2.94 9.51
N ASP A 95 5.18 -2.68 9.27
CA ASP A 95 6.02 -1.94 10.21
C ASP A 95 6.18 -0.46 9.80
N ALA A 96 6.27 -0.16 8.50
CA ALA A 96 6.43 1.21 8.03
C ALA A 96 5.10 1.94 7.79
N ILE A 97 4.06 1.22 7.32
CA ILE A 97 2.72 1.78 7.13
C ILE A 97 1.85 1.57 8.38
N GLY A 98 2.00 0.45 9.09
CA GLY A 98 1.18 0.13 10.28
C GLY A 98 -0.11 -0.63 9.96
N MET A 99 -0.13 -1.42 8.88
CA MET A 99 -1.29 -2.22 8.49
C MET A 99 -1.39 -3.51 9.32
N THR A 100 -2.62 -3.93 9.61
CA THR A 100 -2.94 -5.20 10.27
C THR A 100 -2.74 -6.36 9.29
N ASP A 101 -2.02 -7.39 9.75
CA ASP A 101 -1.73 -8.61 9.02
C ASP A 101 -2.85 -9.66 9.23
N PHE A 102 -3.50 -10.09 8.16
CA PHE A 102 -4.57 -11.08 8.17
C PHE A 102 -4.11 -12.49 7.75
N GLY A 103 -2.80 -12.68 7.58
CA GLY A 103 -2.25 -13.96 7.16
C GLY A 103 -2.29 -14.18 5.66
N THR A 104 -1.97 -15.40 5.27
CA THR A 104 -1.85 -15.82 3.87
C THR A 104 -3.14 -16.48 3.39
N ASP A 105 -3.62 -16.10 2.21
CA ASP A 105 -4.79 -16.73 1.60
C ASP A 105 -4.44 -18.16 1.15
N SER A 106 -5.23 -19.14 1.61
CA SER A 106 -5.04 -20.56 1.28
C SER A 106 -5.61 -20.94 -0.09
N GLU A 107 -6.54 -20.15 -0.61
CA GLU A 107 -7.33 -20.41 -1.82
C GLU A 107 -7.60 -19.13 -2.61
N GLY A 108 -8.25 -19.26 -3.77
CA GLY A 108 -8.62 -18.12 -4.62
C GLY A 108 -7.46 -17.56 -5.45
N VAL A 109 -7.72 -16.41 -6.08
CA VAL A 109 -6.78 -15.76 -7.01
C VAL A 109 -5.52 -15.20 -6.31
N HIS A 110 -5.63 -14.91 -5.01
CA HIS A 110 -4.53 -14.39 -4.19
C HIS A 110 -3.83 -15.48 -3.38
N LYS A 111 -4.06 -16.77 -3.71
CA LYS A 111 -3.48 -17.90 -2.98
C LYS A 111 -1.97 -17.74 -2.80
N GLY A 112 -1.52 -17.85 -1.55
CA GLY A 112 -0.12 -17.76 -1.17
C GLY A 112 0.39 -16.33 -0.94
N LEU A 113 -0.45 -15.30 -1.16
CA LEU A 113 -0.15 -13.91 -0.81
C LEU A 113 -0.70 -13.57 0.58
N ARG A 114 -0.01 -12.65 1.26
CA ARG A 114 -0.39 -12.20 2.60
C ARG A 114 -1.26 -10.95 2.52
N TYR A 115 -2.41 -10.99 3.16
CA TYR A 115 -3.37 -9.91 3.13
C TYR A 115 -3.14 -8.91 4.28
N PHE A 116 -3.24 -7.62 3.97
CA PHE A 116 -3.09 -6.52 4.92
C PHE A 116 -4.24 -5.52 4.78
N GLU A 117 -4.69 -4.95 5.91
CA GLU A 117 -5.63 -3.83 5.93
C GLU A 117 -5.13 -2.68 6.79
N LEU A 118 -5.43 -1.46 6.37
CA LEU A 118 -5.41 -0.29 7.23
C LEU A 118 -6.85 -0.03 7.68
N SER A 119 -7.11 -0.16 8.99
CA SER A 119 -8.43 0.11 9.56
C SER A 119 -8.77 1.60 9.52
N SER A 120 -10.03 1.97 9.76
CA SER A 120 -10.39 3.40 9.86
C SER A 120 -9.69 4.10 11.03
N ARG A 121 -9.43 3.39 12.13
CA ARG A 121 -8.69 3.93 13.28
C ARG A 121 -7.23 4.19 12.92
N ASP A 122 -6.61 3.22 12.26
CA ASP A 122 -5.18 3.30 11.94
C ASP A 122 -4.92 4.25 10.75
N ALA A 123 -5.90 4.44 9.87
CA ALA A 123 -5.85 5.42 8.78
C ALA A 123 -5.70 6.86 9.28
N ALA A 124 -6.45 7.26 10.32
CA ALA A 124 -6.30 8.58 10.94
C ALA A 124 -4.90 8.76 11.54
N THR A 125 -4.40 7.73 12.22
CA THR A 125 -3.03 7.72 12.78
C THR A 125 -1.99 7.87 11.67
N PHE A 126 -2.13 7.10 10.58
CA PHE A 126 -1.24 7.14 9.42
C PHE A 126 -1.13 8.53 8.80
N LEU A 127 -2.25 9.25 8.64
CA LEU A 127 -2.25 10.62 8.09
C LEU A 127 -1.72 11.67 9.07
N SER A 128 -1.85 11.46 10.38
CA SER A 128 -1.34 12.39 11.39
C SER A 128 0.19 12.40 11.52
N VAL A 129 0.84 11.29 11.14
CA VAL A 129 2.29 11.13 11.18
C VAL A 129 2.86 11.41 9.77
N GLN A 130 2.96 12.69 9.42
CA GLN A 130 3.74 13.14 8.25
C GLN A 130 5.15 13.54 8.70
N HIS A 131 6.16 12.82 8.20
CA HIS A 131 7.58 13.13 8.31
C HIS A 131 8.09 13.73 7.00
#